data_AF-A0A246TUM5-F1
#
_entry.id   AF-A0A246TUM5-F1
#
_cell.length_a   1.000
_cell.length_b   1.000
_cell.length_c   1.000
_cell.angle_alpha   90.00
_cell.angle_beta   90.00
_cell.angle_gamma   90.00
#
_symmetry.space_group_name_H-M   'P 1'
#
loop_
_entity.id
_entity.type
_entity.pdbx_description
1 polymer ?
#
loop_
_entity_poly.entity_id
_entity_poly.type
_entity_poly.pdbx_seq_one_letter_code
_entity_poly.pdbx_strand_id
1 'polypeptide(L)' 'MRHRVRVIQLKQWKHGRTIVREMMARGAKPLVAQQVAANAGRWWRNSGKVLNAILTIRWADQLGMLELV' A
#
# COMPACT_ATOMS: atom_id res chain seq x y z
N MET A 1 -0.95 9.28 11.36
CA MET A 1 -1.69 8.00 11.21
C MET A 1 -1.53 7.34 9.84
N ARG A 2 -1.77 8.04 8.72
CA ARG A 2 -1.71 7.53 7.32
C ARG A 2 -0.51 6.66 6.97
N HIS A 3 0.69 7.05 7.41
CA HIS A 3 1.93 6.30 7.12
C HIS A 3 1.94 4.93 7.81
N ARG A 4 1.50 4.86 9.08
CA ARG A 4 1.46 3.60 9.83
C ARG A 4 0.47 2.61 9.21
N VAL A 5 -0.72 3.08 8.80
CA VAL A 5 -1.73 2.25 8.12
C VAL A 5 -1.18 1.62 6.85
N ARG A 6 -0.51 2.42 6.00
CA ARG A 6 0.11 1.90 4.77
C ARG A 6 1.25 0.93 5.04
N VAL A 7 2.06 1.20 6.07
CA VAL A 7 3.08 0.24 6.52
C VAL A 7 2.41 -1.07 6.93
N ILE A 8 1.37 -1.02 7.78
CA ILE A 8 0.58 -2.20 8.20
C ILE A 8 0.04 -2.96 6.99
N GLN A 9 -0.53 -2.26 6.00
CA GLN A 9 -1.04 -2.90 4.78
C GLN A 9 0.07 -3.62 4.00
N LEU A 10 1.23 -2.98 3.83
CA LEU A 10 2.40 -3.62 3.20
C LEU A 10 2.89 -4.82 4.01
N LYS A 11 2.85 -4.75 5.35
CA LYS A 11 3.19 -5.88 6.23
C LYS A 11 2.28 -7.08 5.96
N GLN A 12 0.97 -6.82 5.86
CA GLN A 12 -0.04 -7.85 5.61
C GLN A 12 0.14 -8.51 4.25
N TRP A 13 0.43 -7.72 3.21
CA TRP A 13 0.66 -8.28 1.88
C TRP A 13 1.94 -9.11 1.81
N LYS A 14 2.99 -8.71 2.55
CA LYS A 14 4.26 -9.43 2.80
C LYS A 14 5.12 -9.75 1.57
N HIS A 15 4.54 -10.23 0.48
CA HIS A 15 5.20 -10.71 -0.72
C HIS A 15 4.94 -9.80 -1.91
N GLY A 16 5.95 -9.58 -2.75
CA GLY A 16 5.86 -8.75 -3.94
C GLY A 16 4.72 -9.16 -4.90
N ARG A 17 4.48 -10.46 -5.08
CA ARG A 17 3.38 -10.96 -5.92
C ARG A 17 2.01 -10.50 -5.40
N THR A 18 1.80 -10.56 -4.07
CA THR A 18 0.57 -10.06 -3.43
C THR A 18 0.45 -8.55 -3.60
N ILE A 19 1.56 -7.81 -3.42
CA ILE A 19 1.58 -6.35 -3.63
C ILE A 19 1.14 -6.01 -5.06
N VAL A 20 1.70 -6.68 -6.08
CA VAL A 20 1.32 -6.42 -7.48
C VAL A 20 -0.17 -6.69 -7.71
N ARG A 21 -0.66 -7.86 -7.28
CA ARG A 21 -2.07 -8.25 -7.43
C ARG A 21 -3.01 -7.23 -6.80
N GLU A 22 -2.75 -6.90 -5.54
CA GLU A 22 -3.61 -6.01 -4.76
C GLU A 22 -3.56 -4.56 -5.27
N MET A 23 -2.40 -4.11 -5.76
CA MET A 23 -2.29 -2.80 -6.38
C MET A 23 -3.03 -2.72 -7.72
N MET A 24 -2.89 -3.73 -8.58
CA MET A 24 -3.61 -3.77 -9.85
C MET A 24 -5.12 -3.85 -9.66
N ALA A 25 -5.59 -4.64 -8.69
CA ALA A 25 -7.01 -4.69 -8.30
C ALA A 25 -7.57 -3.33 -7.85
N ARG A 26 -6.70 -2.42 -7.39
CA ARG A 26 -7.04 -1.04 -6.99
C ARG A 26 -6.74 -0.01 -8.08
N GLY A 27 -6.53 -0.45 -9.32
CA GLY A 27 -6.33 0.44 -10.49
C GLY A 27 -4.90 0.93 -10.70
N ALA A 28 -3.91 0.37 -10.00
CA ALA A 28 -2.52 0.73 -10.25
C ALA A 28 -2.05 0.21 -11.61
N LYS A 29 -1.27 1.05 -12.32
CA LYS A 29 -0.58 0.61 -13.53
C LYS A 29 0.43 -0.51 -13.19
N PRO A 30 0.63 -1.52 -14.07
CA PRO A 30 1.53 -2.64 -13.80
C PRO A 30 2.95 -2.21 -13.40
N LEU A 31 3.52 -1.20 -14.07
CA LEU A 31 4.85 -0.68 -13.76
C LEU A 31 4.95 -0.09 -12.35
N VAL A 32 3.91 0.63 -11.91
CA VAL A 32 3.84 1.20 -10.56
C VAL A 32 3.72 0.09 -9.52
N ALA A 33 2.89 -0.92 -9.80
CA ALA A 33 2.71 -2.07 -8.93
C ALA A 33 4.01 -2.87 -8.76
N GLN A 34 4.75 -3.10 -9.86
CA GLN A 34 6.06 -3.76 -9.85
C GLN A 34 7.09 -2.94 -9.08
N GLN A 35 7.12 -1.61 -9.25
CA GLN A 35 8.05 -0.74 -8.52
C GLN A 35 7.83 -0.82 -7.00
N VAL A 36 6.58 -0.82 -6.54
CA VAL A 36 6.28 -0.98 -5.10
C VAL A 36 6.64 -2.39 -4.63
N ALA A 37 6.35 -3.42 -5.42
CA ALA A 37 6.68 -4.81 -5.10
C ALA A 37 8.20 -5.06 -5.01
N ALA A 38 9.01 -4.43 -5.86
CA ALA A 38 10.46 -4.49 -5.80
C ALA A 38 11.03 -3.87 -4.50
N ASN A 39 10.26 -3.03 -3.83
CA ASN A 39 10.59 -2.46 -2.53
C ASN A 39 9.96 -3.25 -1.36
N ALA A 40 9.49 -4.48 -1.60
CA ALA A 40 9.08 -5.39 -0.54
C ALA A 40 10.24 -5.61 0.44
N GLY A 41 9.95 -5.53 1.74
CA GLY A 41 10.96 -5.55 2.82
C GLY A 41 11.34 -4.17 3.36
N ARG A 42 11.23 -3.11 2.54
CA ARG A 42 11.55 -1.73 2.94
C ARG A 42 10.29 -0.91 3.27
N TRP A 43 9.50 -1.40 4.23
CA TRP A 43 8.09 -1.04 4.35
C TRP A 43 7.85 0.44 4.70
N TRP A 44 8.64 0.98 5.63
CA TRP A 44 8.59 2.40 5.99
C TRP A 44 8.93 3.30 4.79
N ARG A 45 10.04 3.02 4.11
CA ARG A 45 10.48 3.82 2.95
C ARG A 45 9.52 3.69 1.76
N ASN A 46 8.95 2.51 1.54
CA ASN A 46 7.99 2.27 0.46
C ASN A 46 6.65 2.97 0.71
N SER A 47 6.20 2.99 1.97
CA SER A 47 4.98 3.66 2.42
C SER A 47 4.98 5.19 2.25
N GLY A 48 6.14 5.80 1.98
CA GLY A 48 6.26 7.24 1.71
C GLY A 48 6.22 7.63 0.23
N LYS A 49 6.14 6.66 -0.69
CA LYS A 49 6.33 6.89 -2.14
C LYS A 49 5.01 6.80 -2.94
N VAL A 50 5.08 6.29 -4.16
CA VAL A 50 4.00 6.15 -5.15
C VAL A 50 2.79 5.36 -4.63
N LEU A 51 2.96 4.54 -3.58
CA LEU A 51 1.87 3.85 -2.89
C LEU A 51 0.77 4.80 -2.39
N ASN A 52 1.13 6.06 -2.07
CA ASN A 52 0.19 7.06 -1.56
C ASN A 52 -0.91 7.44 -2.57
N ALA A 53 -0.66 7.28 -3.86
CA ALA A 53 -1.64 7.56 -4.92
C ALA A 53 -2.72 6.47 -5.00
N ILE A 54 -2.42 5.25 -4.52
CA ILE A 54 -3.32 4.10 -4.56
C ILE A 54 -3.99 3.89 -3.19
N LEU A 55 -3.19 3.88 -2.11
CA LEU A 55 -3.70 3.77 -0.74
C LEU A 55 -3.97 5.18 -0.18
N THR A 56 -5.04 5.79 -0.68
CA THR A 56 -5.47 7.14 -0.27
C THR A 56 -6.10 7.14 1.14
N ILE A 57 -6.37 8.33 1.67
CA ILE A 57 -7.09 8.48 2.95
C ILE A 57 -8.51 7.92 2.82
N ARG A 58 -9.19 8.26 1.72
CA ARG A 58 -10.52 7.74 1.40
C ARG A 58 -10.57 6.22 1.37
N TRP A 59 -9.53 5.56 0.84
CA TRP A 59 -9.43 4.10 0.89
C TRP A 59 -9.37 3.57 2.33
N ALA A 60 -8.60 4.23 3.21
CA ALA A 60 -8.50 3.85 4.61
C ALA A 60 -9.82 4.13 5.37
N ASP A 61 -10.48 5.26 5.09
CA ASP A 61 -11.81 5.60 5.64
C ASP A 61 -12.86 4.56 5.25
N GLN A 62 -12.90 4.16 3.98
CA GLN A 62 -13.83 3.13 3.48
C GLN A 62 -13.64 1.76 4.14
N LEU A 63 -12.46 1.49 4.71
CA LEU A 63 -12.18 0.27 5.45
C LEU A 63 -12.38 0.42 6.96
N GLY A 64 -12.90 1.55 7.43
CA GLY A 64 -13.07 1.85 8.86
C GLY A 64 -11.75 2.02 9.61
N MET A 65 -10.62 2.19 8.91
CA MET A 65 -9.28 2.20 9.52
C MET A 65 -8.90 3.54 10.14
N LEU A 66 -9.67 4.60 9.88
CA LEU A 66 -9.41 5.94 10.41
C LEU A 66 -10.08 6.20 11.77
N GLU A 67 -10.97 5.32 12.23
CA GLU A 67 -11.63 5.43 13.54
C GLU A 67 -10.82 4.82 14.70
N LEU A 68 -9.71 4.12 14.41
CA LEU A 68 -8.90 3.42 15.42
C LEU A 68 -7.46 3.92 15.44
N VAL A 69 -7.23 5.17 15.83
CA VAL A 69 -5.94 5.60 16.41
C VAL A 69 -6.13 6.68 17.46
#